data_AF-V6L0L5-F1
#
_entry.id   AF-V6L0L5-F1
#
_cell.length_a   1.000
_cell.length_b   1.000
_cell.length_c   1.000
_cell.angle_alpha   90.00
_cell.angle_beta   90.00
_cell.angle_gamma   90.00
#
_symmetry.space_group_name_H-M   'P 1'
#
loop_
_entity.id
_entity.type
_entity.pdbx_description
1 polymer ?
#
loop_
_entity_poly.entity_id
_entity_poly.type
_entity_poly.pdbx_seq_one_letter_code
_entity_poly.pdbx_strand_id
1 'polypeptide(L)' 'MSERAAPFYCPYCGDEDLRPSEGRPDTPRGAGAPWECHACNRAFTLSFLGLLASGLRPEDGPEGEQTS' A
#
# COMPACT_ATOMS: atom_id res chain seq x y z
N MET A 1 -10.64 -10.15 8.45
CA MET A 1 -9.89 -9.78 7.23
C MET A 1 -8.45 -9.53 7.64
N SER A 2 -7.48 -10.24 7.06
CA SER A 2 -6.07 -10.03 7.38
C SER A 2 -5.65 -8.65 6.85
N GLU A 3 -5.23 -7.73 7.72
CA GLU A 3 -4.79 -6.35 7.41
C GLU A 3 -3.48 -6.30 6.59
N ARG A 4 -3.09 -7.39 5.94
CA ARG A 4 -1.79 -7.56 5.28
C ARG A 4 -1.96 -7.54 3.77
N ALA A 5 -2.21 -6.36 3.21
CA ALA A 5 -1.99 -6.16 1.78
C ALA A 5 -0.48 -6.07 1.54
N ALA A 6 0.08 -7.07 0.87
CA ALA A 6 1.47 -7.02 0.43
C ALA A 6 1.54 -6.22 -0.89
N PRO A 7 2.47 -5.27 -1.05
CA PRO A 7 2.81 -4.73 -2.36
C PRO A 7 3.33 -5.85 -3.28
N PHE A 8 2.94 -5.82 -4.54
CA PHE A 8 3.38 -6.80 -5.54
C PHE A 8 4.67 -6.37 -6.27
N TYR A 9 4.93 -5.06 -6.36
CA TYR A 9 6.05 -4.51 -7.14
C TYR A 9 6.89 -3.53 -6.32
N CYS A 10 8.21 -3.60 -6.49
CA CYS A 10 9.15 -2.66 -5.90
C CYS A 10 8.91 -1.24 -6.45
N PRO A 11 8.69 -0.21 -5.59
CA PRO A 11 8.43 1.15 -6.06
C PRO A 11 9.64 1.81 -6.74
N TYR A 12 10.83 1.21 -6.63
CA TYR A 12 12.06 1.74 -7.21
C TYR A 12 12.45 1.11 -8.55
N CYS A 13 12.18 -0.18 -8.77
CA CYS A 13 12.61 -0.88 -9.98
C CYS A 13 11.49 -1.65 -10.71
N GLY A 14 10.30 -1.76 -10.12
CA GLY A 14 9.17 -2.49 -10.72
C GLY A 14 9.29 -4.00 -10.69
N ASP A 15 10.29 -4.57 -10.01
CA ASP A 15 10.48 -6.01 -9.86
C ASP A 15 9.57 -6.59 -8.76
N GLU A 16 9.25 -7.88 -8.84
CA GLU A 16 8.38 -8.61 -7.93
C GLU A 16 9.13 -9.32 -6.80
N ASP A 17 10.48 -9.33 -6.82
CA ASP A 17 11.29 -9.91 -5.74
C ASP A 17 11.37 -8.98 -4.51
N LEU A 18 10.20 -8.68 -3.97
CA LEU A 18 9.95 -7.80 -2.83
C LEU A 18 9.46 -8.61 -1.63
N ARG A 19 10.15 -8.46 -0.49
CA ARG A 19 9.90 -9.25 0.72
C ARG A 19 9.77 -8.35 1.95
N PRO A 20 8.89 -8.69 2.92
CA PRO A 20 8.91 -8.05 4.23
C PRO A 20 10.18 -8.46 4.97
N SER A 21 10.82 -7.52 5.66
CA SER A 21 11.97 -7.79 6.50
C SER A 21 11.62 -7.73 7.98
N GLU A 22 12.46 -8.33 8.83
CA GLU A 22 12.25 -8.24 10.27
C GLU A 22 12.59 -6.83 10.77
N GLY A 23 11.66 -6.23 11.51
CA GLY A 23 11.91 -4.96 12.20
C GLY A 23 13.06 -5.09 13.17
N ARG A 24 13.98 -4.12 13.17
CA ARG A 24 15.03 -4.12 14.18
C ARG A 24 14.44 -3.84 15.56
N PRO A 25 15.06 -4.33 16.65
CA PRO A 25 14.57 -4.12 18.02
C PRO A 25 14.42 -2.64 18.39
N ASP A 26 15.22 -1.77 17.77
CA ASP A 26 15.23 -0.32 17.94
C ASP A 26 14.23 0.43 17.05
N THR A 27 13.44 -0.27 16.23
CA THR A 27 12.50 0.38 15.30
C THR A 27 11.45 1.15 16.09
N PRO A 28 11.35 2.48 15.94
CA PRO A 28 10.36 3.27 16.65
C PRO A 28 8.95 2.77 16.36
N ARG A 29 8.09 2.73 17.38
CA ARG A 29 6.68 2.39 17.21
C ARG A 29 6.04 3.37 16.21
N GLY A 30 5.42 2.84 15.16
CA GLY A 30 4.80 3.63 14.09
C GLY A 30 5.71 3.96 12.91
N ALA A 31 6.97 3.50 12.86
CA ALA A 31 7.90 3.76 11.74
C ALA A 31 7.55 3.03 10.42
N GLY A 32 6.42 2.32 10.37
CA GLY A 32 6.04 1.45 9.26
C GLY A 32 6.68 0.05 9.34
N ALA A 33 6.26 -0.85 8.47
CA ALA A 33 6.86 -2.17 8.32
C ALA A 33 8.05 -2.07 7.36
N PRO A 34 9.21 -2.67 7.65
CA PRO A 34 10.35 -2.66 6.74
C PRO A 34 10.21 -3.72 5.65
N TRP A 35 10.75 -3.39 4.48
CA TRP A 35 10.70 -4.18 3.25
C TRP A 35 12.03 -4.09 2.51
N GLU A 36 12.33 -5.12 1.74
CA GLU A 36 13.53 -5.19 0.90
C GLU A 36 13.21 -5.76 -0.48
N CYS A 37 13.85 -5.21 -1.50
CA CYS A 37 13.83 -5.74 -2.87
C CYS A 37 15.19 -6.33 -3.21
N HIS A 38 15.23 -7.63 -3.50
CA HIS A 38 16.47 -8.36 -3.81
C HIS A 38 16.98 -8.06 -5.22
N ALA A 39 16.09 -7.77 -6.18
CA ALA A 39 16.47 -7.42 -7.55
C ALA A 39 17.30 -6.13 -7.66
N CYS A 40 16.98 -5.12 -6.85
CA CYS A 40 17.70 -3.82 -6.86
C CYS A 40 18.44 -3.50 -5.56
N ASN A 41 18.45 -4.43 -4.59
CA ASN A 41 19.13 -4.34 -3.30
C ASN A 41 18.81 -3.07 -2.49
N ARG A 42 17.53 -2.69 -2.42
CA ARG A 42 17.06 -1.52 -1.65
C ARG A 42 16.13 -1.95 -0.52
N ALA A 43 16.29 -1.33 0.64
CA ALA A 43 15.41 -1.48 1.80
C ALA A 43 14.67 -0.17 2.09
N PHE A 44 13.41 -0.25 2.50
CA PHE A 44 12.53 0.89 2.78
C PHE A 44 11.43 0.51 3.77
N THR A 45 10.67 1.48 4.28
CA THR A 45 9.53 1.22 5.17
C THR A 45 8.20 1.61 4.51
N LEU A 46 7.15 0.85 4.82
CA LEU A 46 5.78 1.11 4.38
C LEU A 46 4.89 1.43 5.57
N SER A 47 4.09 2.48 5.44
CA SER A 47 3.15 2.93 6.47
C SER A 47 1.74 2.99 5.90
N PHE A 48 0.79 2.36 6.59
CA PHE A 48 -0.62 2.58 6.32
C PHE A 48 -1.05 3.92 6.92
N LEU A 49 -1.52 4.83 6.06
CA LEU A 49 -1.93 6.17 6.48
C LEU A 49 -3.43 6.27 6.82
N GLY A 50 -4.23 5.30 6.40
CA GLY A 50 -5.69 5.35 6.43
C GLY A 50 -6.31 5.32 5.04
N LEU A 51 -7.64 5.39 4.99
CA LEU A 51 -8.38 5.49 3.73
C LEU A 51 -8.45 6.96 3.27
N LEU A 52 -8.26 7.20 1.98
CA LEU A 52 -8.45 8.53 1.40
C LEU A 52 -9.94 8.87 1.33
N ALA A 53 -10.30 10.12 1.65
CA ALA A 53 -11.69 10.57 1.66
C ALA A 53 -12.40 10.40 0.30
N SER A 54 -11.66 10.45 -0.81
CA SER A 54 -12.20 10.18 -2.15
C SER A 54 -12.79 8.78 -2.30
N GLY A 55 -12.21 7.77 -1.64
CA GLY A 55 -12.72 6.39 -1.66
C GLY A 55 -13.96 6.16 -0.81
N LEU A 56 -14.43 7.19 -0.08
CA LEU A 56 -15.67 7.15 0.71
C LEU A 56 -16.82 7.91 0.03
N ARG A 57 -16.58 8.58 -1.09
CA ARG A 57 -17.64 9.28 -1.82
C ARG A 57 -18.55 8.22 -2.44
N PRO A 58 -19.87 8.26 -2.20
CA PRO A 58 -20.81 7.51 -3.02
C PRO A 58 -20.57 7.93 -4.47
N GLU A 59 -20.47 6.97 -5.37
CA GLU A 59 -20.54 7.25 -6.80
C GLU A 59 -21.92 7.89 -7.02
N ASP A 60 -21.99 9.20 -7.28
CA ASP A 60 -23.19 9.85 -7.79
C ASP A 60 -23.42 9.27 -9.20
N GLY A 61 -24.08 8.11 -9.26
CA GLY A 61 -24.44 7.46 -10.51
C GLY A 61 -25.30 8.42 -11.35
N PRO A 62 -25.11 8.48 -12.67
CA PRO A 62 -25.89 9.39 -13.50
C PRO A 62 -27.37 9.03 -13.36
N GLU A 63 -28.17 9.99 -12.87
CA GLU A 63 -29.62 9.96 -12.98
C GLU A 63 -29.96 9.68 -14.43
N GLY A 64 -30.47 8.46 -14.68
CA GLY A 64 -31.03 8.09 -15.96
C GLY A 64 -32.18 9.04 -16.26
N GLU A 65 -31.92 9.95 -17.20
CA GLU A 65 -32.90 10.72 -17.95
C GLU A 65 -34.02 9.78 -18.41
N GLN A 66 -35.13 9.75 -17.65
CA GLN A 66 -36.39 9.18 -18.09
C GLN A 66 -37.00 10.16 -19.10
N THR A 67 -36.52 10.10 -20.34
CA THR A 67 -37.22 10.71 -21.47
C THR A 67 -37.93 9.64 -22.28
N SER A 68 -39.24 9.88 -22.45
CA SER A 68 -40.26 9.26 -23.32
C SER A 68 -41.03 8.04 -22.82
#